data_AF-A0A2A6FRD5-F1
#
_entry.id   AF-A0A2A6FRD5-F1
#
_cell.length_a   1.000
_cell.length_b   1.000
_cell.length_c   1.000
_cell.angle_alpha   90.00
_cell.angle_beta   90.00
_cell.angle_gamma   90.00
#
_symmetry.space_group_name_H-M   'P 1'
#
loop_
_entity.id
_entity.type
_entity.pdbx_description
1 polymer ?
#
loop_
_entity_poly.entity_id
_entity_poly.type
_entity_poly.pdbx_seq_one_letter_code
_entity_poly.pdbx_strand_id
1 'polypeptide(L)'
;MAAIDNREVTPLTVGAWHEAIGHLDYGIARRALAAVRRDPNIAYVEPRHILVQARVVIREDKRAEEKLAASKLPDHKPAPLPVNYAAMVAAGTDPVAFALEVAVYHRQLVAAGYSPEAVE
;
A
#
# COMPACT_ATOMS: atom_id res chain seq x y z
N MET A 1 -5.37 -41.90 -6.14
CA MET A 1 -4.40 -40.89 -5.64
C MET A 1 -3.16 -40.71 -6.51
N ALA A 2 -2.87 -41.57 -7.51
CA ALA A 2 -1.69 -41.41 -8.37
C ALA A 2 -1.71 -40.18 -9.30
N ALA A 3 -2.88 -39.73 -9.77
CA ALA A 3 -2.99 -38.64 -10.75
C ALA A 3 -2.61 -37.24 -10.23
N ILE A 4 -2.47 -37.07 -8.90
CA ILE A 4 -2.16 -35.77 -8.27
C ILE A 4 -0.70 -35.72 -7.79
N ASP A 5 -0.03 -36.87 -7.75
CA ASP A 5 1.40 -36.97 -7.40
C ASP A 5 2.27 -36.49 -8.57
N ASN A 6 3.23 -35.61 -8.29
CA ASN A 6 4.12 -35.01 -9.29
C ASN A 6 5.50 -35.70 -9.37
N ARG A 7 5.67 -36.87 -8.73
CA ARG A 7 6.89 -37.67 -8.88
C ARG A 7 7.10 -38.17 -10.31
N GLU A 8 6.02 -38.33 -11.07
CA GLU A 8 6.04 -38.56 -12.52
C GLU A 8 5.17 -37.51 -13.22
N VAL A 9 5.78 -36.71 -14.10
CA VAL A 9 5.06 -35.69 -14.88
C VAL A 9 4.49 -36.35 -16.12
N THR A 10 3.22 -36.73 -16.03
CA THR A 10 2.45 -37.27 -17.17
C THR A 10 1.42 -36.27 -17.66
N PRO A 11 0.89 -36.40 -18.89
CA PRO A 11 -0.23 -35.59 -19.36
C PRO A 11 -1.45 -35.64 -18.42
N LEU A 12 -1.70 -36.81 -17.81
CA LEU A 12 -2.75 -36.98 -16.82
C LEU A 12 -2.50 -36.14 -15.57
N THR A 13 -1.26 -36.15 -15.06
CA THR A 13 -0.85 -35.34 -13.91
C THR A 13 -1.01 -33.85 -14.20
N VAL A 14 -0.59 -33.41 -15.39
CA VAL A 14 -0.74 -32.00 -15.81
C VAL A 14 -2.22 -31.61 -15.89
N GLY A 15 -3.06 -32.47 -16.48
CA GLY A 15 -4.51 -32.24 -16.56
C GLY A 15 -5.15 -32.12 -15.18
N ALA A 16 -4.86 -33.06 -14.28
CA ALA A 16 -5.39 -33.05 -12.91
C ALA A 16 -4.93 -31.81 -12.12
N TRP A 17 -3.67 -31.39 -12.29
CA TRP A 17 -3.18 -30.16 -11.68
C TRP A 17 -3.86 -28.92 -12.27
N HIS A 18 -4.03 -28.86 -13.59
CA HIS A 18 -4.70 -27.76 -14.24
C HIS A 18 -6.17 -27.65 -13.82
N GLU A 19 -6.90 -28.76 -13.67
CA GLU A 19 -8.25 -28.74 -13.12
C GLU A 19 -8.29 -28.20 -11.68
N ALA A 20 -7.31 -28.58 -10.85
CA ALA A 20 -7.25 -28.19 -9.46
C ALA A 20 -6.87 -26.71 -9.23
N ILE A 21 -5.91 -26.17 -9.99
CA ILE A 21 -5.34 -24.82 -9.76
C ILE A 21 -5.36 -23.90 -10.98
N GLY A 22 -5.81 -24.36 -12.15
CA GLY A 22 -5.81 -23.57 -13.39
C GLY A 22 -6.76 -22.38 -13.39
N HIS A 23 -7.68 -22.30 -12.43
CA HIS A 23 -8.54 -21.15 -12.20
C HIS A 23 -7.84 -20.00 -11.46
N LEU A 24 -6.63 -20.23 -10.91
CA LEU A 24 -5.87 -19.19 -10.23
C LEU A 24 -5.17 -18.29 -11.26
N ASP A 25 -5.08 -16.99 -10.94
CA ASP A 25 -4.18 -16.10 -11.66
C ASP A 25 -2.73 -16.63 -11.60
N TYR A 26 -2.03 -16.57 -12.73
CA TYR A 26 -0.68 -17.13 -12.86
C TYR A 26 0.32 -16.46 -11.89
N GLY A 27 0.22 -15.15 -11.68
CA GLY A 27 1.06 -14.41 -10.75
C GLY A 27 0.85 -14.84 -9.29
N ILE A 28 -0.40 -15.10 -8.93
CA ILE A 28 -0.77 -15.64 -7.60
C ILE A 28 -0.27 -17.07 -7.45
N ALA A 29 -0.54 -17.95 -8.43
CA ALA A 29 -0.12 -19.34 -8.41
C ALA A 29 1.41 -19.48 -8.30
N ARG A 30 2.17 -18.64 -9.02
CA ARG A 30 3.64 -18.63 -8.98
C ARG A 30 4.17 -18.23 -7.60
N ARG A 31 3.61 -17.18 -6.98
CA ARG A 31 4.00 -16.76 -5.62
C ARG A 31 3.62 -17.81 -4.57
N ALA A 32 2.43 -18.38 -4.69
CA ALA A 32 1.98 -19.47 -3.83
C ALA A 32 2.93 -20.69 -3.91
N LEU A 33 3.31 -21.11 -5.12
CA LEU A 33 4.30 -22.19 -5.33
C LEU A 33 5.65 -21.86 -4.70
N ALA A 34 6.13 -20.63 -4.84
CA ALA A 34 7.40 -20.21 -4.26
C ALA A 34 7.38 -20.26 -2.72
N ALA A 35 6.27 -19.88 -2.10
CA ALA A 35 6.10 -19.96 -0.65
C ALA A 35 5.99 -21.41 -0.17
N VAL A 36 5.23 -22.26 -0.86
CA VAL A 36 5.11 -23.69 -0.55
C VAL A 36 6.47 -24.40 -0.62
N ARG A 37 7.29 -24.09 -1.63
CA ARG A 37 8.64 -24.67 -1.77
C ARG A 37 9.61 -24.27 -0.66
N ARG A 38 9.34 -23.20 0.09
CA ARG A 38 10.15 -22.74 1.21
C ARG A 38 9.74 -23.38 2.54
N ASP A 39 8.60 -24.07 2.59
CA ASP A 39 8.12 -24.72 3.81
C ASP A 39 8.84 -26.05 4.04
N PRO A 40 9.66 -26.19 5.11
CA PRO A 40 10.41 -27.42 5.38
C PRO A 40 9.51 -28.61 5.76
N ASN A 41 8.24 -28.38 6.11
CA ASN A 41 7.31 -29.45 6.46
C ASN A 41 6.68 -30.13 5.24
N ILE A 42 6.84 -29.54 4.05
CA ILE A 42 6.26 -30.05 2.81
C ILE A 42 7.32 -30.83 2.04
N ALA A 43 7.30 -32.15 2.22
CA ALA A 43 8.20 -33.05 1.48
C ALA A 43 7.90 -33.08 -0.02
N TYR A 44 6.61 -33.02 -0.40
CA TYR A 44 6.16 -33.05 -1.79
C TYR A 44 5.07 -32.01 -2.01
N VAL A 45 5.22 -31.24 -3.09
CA VAL A 45 4.26 -30.20 -3.46
C VAL A 45 3.07 -30.84 -4.15
N GLU A 46 1.87 -30.56 -3.64
CA GLU A 46 0.59 -30.98 -4.20
C GLU A 46 -0.26 -29.74 -4.50
N PRO A 47 -1.28 -29.83 -5.38
CA PRO A 47 -2.16 -28.70 -5.71
C PRO A 47 -2.83 -28.07 -4.48
N ARG A 48 -3.17 -28.89 -3.46
CA ARG A 48 -3.77 -28.39 -2.22
C ARG A 48 -2.88 -27.38 -1.49
N HIS A 49 -1.56 -27.58 -1.50
CA HIS A 49 -0.61 -26.68 -0.85
C HIS A 49 -0.61 -25.31 -1.54
N ILE A 50 -0.67 -25.32 -2.87
CA ILE A 50 -0.77 -24.09 -3.68
C ILE A 50 -2.10 -23.39 -3.42
N LEU A 51 -3.23 -24.10 -3.34
CA LEU A 51 -4.54 -23.52 -3.03
C LEU A 51 -4.59 -22.83 -1.66
N VAL A 52 -4.06 -23.50 -0.63
CA VAL A 52 -3.98 -22.93 0.72
C VAL A 52 -3.14 -21.66 0.70
N GLN A 53 -1.98 -21.70 0.06
CA GLN A 53 -1.08 -20.56 0.02
C GLN A 53 -1.57 -19.42 -0.88
N ALA A 54 -2.29 -19.73 -1.95
CA ALA A 54 -2.90 -18.71 -2.81
C ALA A 54 -3.89 -17.83 -2.04
N ARG A 55 -4.66 -18.40 -1.11
CA ARG A 55 -5.56 -17.63 -0.23
C ARG A 55 -4.81 -16.63 0.65
N VAL A 56 -3.61 -17.01 1.12
CA VAL A 56 -2.74 -16.11 1.91
C VAL A 56 -2.25 -14.98 1.03
N VAL A 57 -1.72 -15.29 -0.16
CA VAL A 57 -1.23 -14.29 -1.12
C VAL A 57 -2.31 -13.29 -1.50
N ILE A 58 -3.53 -13.75 -1.82
CA ILE A 58 -4.67 -12.88 -2.13
C ILE A 58 -5.00 -11.94 -0.97
N ARG A 59 -4.95 -12.45 0.27
CA ARG A 59 -5.22 -11.64 1.46
C ARG A 59 -4.14 -10.58 1.67
N GLU A 60 -2.88 -10.93 1.45
CA GLU A 60 -1.76 -10.00 1.56
C GLU A 60 -1.84 -8.89 0.52
N ASP A 61 -2.18 -9.22 -0.73
CA ASP A 61 -2.38 -8.23 -1.79
C ASP A 61 -3.48 -7.24 -1.43
N LYS A 62 -4.66 -7.75 -1.03
CA LYS A 62 -5.77 -6.88 -0.58
C LYS A 62 -5.36 -5.96 0.55
N ARG A 63 -4.63 -6.49 1.55
CA ARG A 63 -4.14 -5.68 2.67
C ARG A 63 -3.11 -4.64 2.22
N ALA A 64 -2.28 -4.95 1.23
CA ALA A 64 -1.32 -4.01 0.67
C ALA A 64 -2.03 -2.90 -0.13
N GLU A 65 -3.06 -3.25 -0.89
CA GLU A 65 -3.92 -2.29 -1.61
C GLU A 65 -4.64 -1.34 -0.64
N GLU A 66 -5.23 -1.87 0.44
CA GLU A 66 -5.87 -1.07 1.49
C GLU A 66 -4.89 -0.10 2.15
N LYS A 67 -3.67 -0.59 2.49
CA LYS A 67 -2.62 0.26 3.05
C LYS A 67 -2.17 1.34 2.08
N LEU A 68 -2.01 1.00 0.80
CA LEU A 68 -1.65 1.97 -0.23
C LEU A 68 -2.76 3.01 -0.42
N ALA A 69 -4.02 2.59 -0.42
CA ALA A 69 -5.16 3.48 -0.49
C ALA A 69 -5.22 4.43 0.73
N ALA A 70 -4.97 3.92 1.95
CA ALA A 70 -4.91 4.73 3.16
C ALA A 70 -3.68 5.66 3.20
N SER A 71 -2.56 5.24 2.61
CA SER A 71 -1.31 6.01 2.52
C SER A 71 -1.39 7.17 1.53
N LYS A 72 -2.32 7.14 0.58
CA LYS A 72 -2.58 8.30 -0.28
C LYS A 72 -3.22 9.36 0.60
N LEU A 73 -2.38 10.19 1.23
CA LEU A 73 -2.83 11.46 1.76
C LEU A 73 -3.61 12.17 0.64
N PRO A 74 -4.71 12.88 0.97
CA PRO A 74 -5.32 13.80 0.02
C PRO A 74 -4.21 14.65 -0.62
N ASP A 75 -4.39 15.05 -1.88
CA ASP A 75 -3.46 15.95 -2.57
C ASP A 75 -3.47 17.31 -1.85
N HIS A 76 -2.72 17.41 -0.74
CA HIS A 76 -2.60 18.60 0.06
C HIS A 76 -1.70 19.52 -0.74
N LYS A 77 -2.30 20.46 -1.47
CA LYS A 77 -1.54 21.62 -1.96
C LYS A 77 -0.93 22.27 -0.72
N PRO A 78 0.40 22.28 -0.55
CA PRO A 78 0.99 22.96 0.59
C PRO A 78 0.51 24.41 0.55
N ALA A 79 0.18 24.96 1.72
CA ALA A 79 -0.21 26.37 1.81
C ALA A 79 0.90 27.21 1.14
N PRO A 80 0.54 28.22 0.34
CA PRO A 80 1.54 29.08 -0.29
C PRO A 80 2.40 29.74 0.78
N LEU A 81 3.70 29.89 0.51
CA LEU A 81 4.61 30.60 1.41
C LEU A 81 4.06 32.01 1.69
N PRO A 82 4.02 32.46 2.95
CA PRO A 82 3.64 33.84 3.26
C PRO A 82 4.46 34.82 2.42
N VAL A 83 3.81 35.82 1.84
CA VAL A 83 4.52 36.90 1.14
C VAL A 83 5.44 37.65 2.11
N ASN A 84 5.08 37.69 3.40
CA ASN A 84 5.83 38.31 4.48
C ASN A 84 6.77 37.34 5.23
N TYR A 85 7.12 36.18 4.64
CA TYR A 85 7.97 35.18 5.32
C TYR A 85 9.30 35.76 5.82
N ALA A 86 9.96 36.60 5.04
CA ALA A 86 11.22 37.25 5.45
C ALA A 86 11.05 38.16 6.68
N ALA A 87 9.92 38.87 6.78
CA ALA A 87 9.61 39.72 7.92
C ALA A 87 9.25 38.89 9.17
N MET A 88 8.51 37.79 9.01
CA MET A 88 8.26 36.83 10.10
C MET A 88 9.55 36.25 10.68
N VAL A 89 10.50 35.85 9.82
CA VAL A 89 11.80 35.32 10.29
C VAL A 89 12.60 36.40 11.02
N ALA A 90 12.62 37.64 10.49
CA ALA A 90 13.30 38.76 11.14
C ALA A 90 12.69 39.12 12.50
N ALA A 91 11.36 38.97 12.64
CA ALA A 91 10.62 39.22 13.87
C ALA A 91 10.63 38.05 14.86
N GLY A 92 11.24 36.90 14.52
CA GLY A 92 11.12 35.65 15.27
C GLY A 92 11.63 35.67 16.72
N THR A 93 12.41 36.69 17.09
CA THR A 93 12.90 36.90 18.46
C THR A 93 12.05 37.88 19.28
N ASP A 94 11.13 38.63 18.66
CA ASP A 94 10.19 39.54 19.30
C ASP A 94 8.76 38.99 19.19
N PRO A 95 8.18 38.51 20.31
CA PRO A 95 6.84 37.94 20.32
C PRO A 95 5.74 38.88 19.79
N VAL A 96 5.88 40.18 20.01
CA VAL A 96 4.87 41.17 19.59
C VAL A 96 4.98 41.44 18.09
N ALA A 97 6.20 41.66 17.60
CA ALA A 97 6.43 41.84 16.17
C ALA A 97 6.06 40.58 15.37
N PHE A 98 6.36 39.40 15.90
CA PHE A 98 5.98 38.14 15.27
C PHE A 98 4.46 37.98 15.17
N ALA A 99 3.71 38.32 16.23
CA ALA A 99 2.25 38.26 16.22
C ALA A 99 1.61 39.20 15.17
N LEU A 100 2.20 40.37 14.94
CA LEU A 100 1.76 41.29 13.89
C LEU A 100 1.97 40.68 12.49
N GLU A 101 3.10 40.02 12.26
CA GLU A 101 3.38 39.35 10.99
C GLU A 101 2.50 38.12 10.76
N VAL A 102 2.12 37.40 11.82
CA VAL A 102 1.11 36.33 11.75
C VAL A 102 -0.25 36.88 11.31
N ALA A 103 -0.69 38.03 11.85
CA ALA A 103 -1.93 38.67 11.43
C ALA A 103 -1.90 39.13 9.96
N VAL A 104 -0.74 39.50 9.43
CA VAL A 104 -0.54 39.79 8.00
C VAL A 104 -0.70 38.50 7.18
N TYR A 105 -0.11 37.39 7.62
CA TYR A 105 -0.23 36.11 6.93
C TYR A 105 -1.68 35.59 6.93
N HIS A 106 -2.42 35.71 8.03
CA HIS A 106 -3.84 35.33 8.09
C HIS A 106 -4.69 36.09 7.07
N ARG A 107 -4.43 37.39 6.86
CA ARG A 107 -5.12 38.17 5.81
C ARG A 107 -4.78 37.68 4.40
N GLN A 108 -3.55 37.24 4.15
CA GLN A 108 -3.15 36.64 2.87
C GLN A 108 -3.87 35.31 2.62
N LEU A 109 -3.99 34.46 3.65
CA LEU A 109 -4.69 33.18 3.57
C LEU A 109 -6.17 33.37 3.21
N VAL A 110 -6.86 34.31 3.88
CA VAL A 110 -8.25 34.67 3.58
C VAL A 110 -8.40 35.17 2.14
N ALA A 111 -7.51 36.06 1.68
CA ALA A 111 -7.52 36.58 0.30
C ALA A 111 -7.27 35.47 -0.75
N ALA A 112 -6.51 34.43 -0.41
CA ALA A 112 -6.26 33.26 -1.23
C ALA A 112 -7.37 32.19 -1.13
N GLY A 113 -8.45 32.44 -0.38
CA GLY A 113 -9.61 31.56 -0.25
C GLY A 113 -9.47 30.46 0.82
N TYR A 114 -8.47 30.55 1.71
CA TYR A 114 -8.30 29.64 2.84
C TYR A 114 -8.99 30.21 4.09
N SER A 115 -9.78 29.38 4.81
CA SER A 115 -10.40 29.79 6.07
C SER A 115 -9.44 29.61 7.25
N PRO A 116 -9.25 30.61 8.12
CA PRO A 116 -8.35 30.53 9.27
C PRO A 116 -8.87 29.67 10.44
N GLU A 117 -10.14 29.21 10.40
CA GLU A 117 -10.78 28.46 11.50
C GLU A 117 -10.39 26.96 11.57
N ALA A 118 -9.45 26.50 10.75
CA ALA A 118 -9.04 25.09 10.70
C ALA A 118 -7.81 24.75 11.58
N VAL A 119 -7.35 25.68 12.43
CA VAL A 119 -6.17 25.50 13.27
C VAL A 119 -6.47 25.93 14.72
N GLU A 120 -7.26 25.12 15.42
CA GLU A 120 -7.23 24.97 16.88
C GLU A 120 -6.76 23.54 17.21
#